data_AF-A0A137PHD7-F1
#
_entry.id   AF-A0A137PHD7-F1
#
_cell.length_a   1.000
_cell.length_b   1.000
_cell.length_c   1.000
_cell.angle_alpha   90.00
_cell.angle_beta   90.00
_cell.angle_gamma   90.00
#
_symmetry.space_group_name_H-M   'P 1'
#
loop_
_entity.id
_entity.type
_entity.pdbx_description
1 polymer ?
#
loop_
_entity_poly.entity_id
_entity_poly.type
_entity_poly.pdbx_seq_one_letter_code
_entity_poly.pdbx_strand_id
1 'polypeptide(L)'
;MTIRLVAAIALGDLMIHVGEYYAATHGGVERASPLCVRVNAFRLFSRNFYCFTNLAICFHLYRTLVKLRQPNFKYEIFTWTIMLALTIIFTLIYYFMGAFTGLSHPSGCNPGAESHTLDAIFSCIQALVNIFTVISCLTISIIGRRNLSNWITTYASSRENEGQCREQFINEGKKIAERSFLYPLSTILTLPFEAIFLILIVCGKFVPQLTIPMAIFSGLSGVLTFIAFAIDPSTHSAFKDAYRNLRGTSKPKPQQSYNIDEDFKAIP
;
A
#
# COMPACT_ATOMS: atom_id res chain seq x y z
N MET A 1 9.71 2.42 -10.40
CA MET A 1 8.62 2.84 -9.48
C MET A 1 8.89 4.27 -9.08
N THR A 2 7.87 5.14 -9.01
CA THR A 2 8.11 6.56 -8.68
C THR A 2 8.30 6.75 -7.17
N ILE A 3 9.16 7.69 -6.77
CA ILE A 3 9.41 8.03 -5.35
C ILE A 3 8.10 8.36 -4.62
N ARG A 4 7.12 8.94 -5.34
CA ARG A 4 5.79 9.26 -4.81
C ARG A 4 5.01 8.02 -4.39
N LEU A 5 5.10 6.94 -5.17
CA LEU A 5 4.45 5.68 -4.83
C LEU A 5 5.08 5.05 -3.59
N VAL A 6 6.41 5.09 -3.47
CA VAL A 6 7.14 4.63 -2.28
C VAL A 6 6.71 5.44 -1.04
N ALA A 7 6.62 6.76 -1.16
CA ALA A 7 6.21 7.62 -0.06
C ALA A 7 4.78 7.33 0.40
N ALA A 8 3.87 7.05 -0.53
CA ALA A 8 2.50 6.71 -0.21
C ALA A 8 2.36 5.33 0.45
N ILE A 9 3.20 4.35 0.10
CA ILE A 9 3.29 3.06 0.83
C ILE A 9 3.67 3.32 2.28
N ALA A 10 4.76 4.05 2.47
CA ALA A 10 5.24 4.39 3.80
C ALA A 10 4.19 5.15 4.61
N LEU A 11 3.44 6.06 3.97
CA LEU A 11 2.31 6.74 4.59
C LEU A 11 1.18 5.75 4.95
N GLY A 12 0.83 4.83 4.06
CA GLY A 12 -0.18 3.80 4.31
C GLY A 12 0.17 2.92 5.50
N ASP A 13 1.41 2.39 5.54
CA ASP A 13 1.93 1.63 6.67
C ASP A 13 1.93 2.46 7.96
N LEU A 14 2.45 3.69 7.90
CA LEU A 14 2.45 4.57 9.08
C LEU A 14 1.03 4.80 9.60
N MET A 15 0.07 5.06 8.72
CA MET A 15 -1.32 5.31 9.12
C MET A 15 -1.96 4.10 9.78
N ILE A 16 -1.72 2.88 9.28
CA ILE A 16 -2.24 1.67 9.92
C ILE A 16 -1.58 1.44 11.29
N HIS A 17 -0.25 1.60 11.42
CA HIS A 17 0.42 1.44 12.71
C HIS A 17 -0.03 2.48 13.73
N VAL A 18 -0.13 3.76 13.33
CA VAL A 18 -0.64 4.81 14.21
C VAL A 18 -2.10 4.54 14.56
N GLY A 19 -2.92 4.04 13.63
CA GLY A 19 -4.31 3.69 13.87
C GLY A 19 -4.47 2.56 14.89
N GLU A 20 -3.71 1.48 14.74
CA GLU A 20 -3.72 0.35 15.67
C GLU A 20 -3.10 0.71 17.03
N TYR A 21 -2.01 1.48 17.05
CA TYR A 21 -1.42 1.99 18.29
C TYR A 21 -2.37 2.91 19.05
N TYR A 22 -3.03 3.82 18.33
CA TYR A 22 -4.01 4.73 18.91
C TYR A 22 -5.21 3.96 19.48
N ALA A 23 -5.66 2.89 18.80
CA ALA A 23 -6.71 2.02 19.32
C ALA A 23 -6.27 1.23 20.57
N ALA A 24 -5.06 0.66 20.55
CA ALA A 24 -4.52 -0.11 21.68
C ALA A 24 -4.35 0.75 22.94
N THR A 25 -3.83 1.97 22.79
CA THR A 25 -3.64 2.92 23.91
C THR A 25 -4.95 3.45 24.49
N HIS A 26 -6.02 3.46 23.70
CA HIS A 26 -7.35 3.91 24.11
C HIS A 26 -8.33 2.75 24.35
N GLY A 27 -7.82 1.52 24.51
CA GLY A 27 -8.65 0.33 24.70
C GLY A 27 -9.52 0.37 25.96
N GLY A 28 -9.16 1.16 26.98
CA GLY A 28 -9.92 1.33 28.23
C GLY A 28 -10.99 2.43 28.20
N VAL A 29 -11.13 3.15 27.08
CA VAL A 29 -12.10 4.25 26.94
C VAL A 29 -13.53 3.70 26.88
N GLU A 30 -14.47 4.45 27.48
CA GLU A 30 -15.90 4.11 27.45
C GLU A 30 -16.41 3.94 26.01
N ARG A 31 -17.22 2.89 25.80
CA ARG A 31 -17.85 2.61 24.51
C ARG A 31 -18.81 3.73 24.11
N ALA A 32 -18.99 3.94 22.82
CA ALA A 32 -19.78 5.04 22.25
C ALA A 32 -19.36 6.47 22.68
N SER A 33 -18.31 6.63 23.50
CA SER A 33 -17.79 7.96 23.83
C SER A 33 -17.27 8.67 22.57
N PRO A 34 -17.30 10.01 22.51
CA PRO A 34 -16.77 10.77 21.38
C PRO A 34 -15.29 10.49 21.09
N LEU A 35 -14.52 10.05 22.10
CA LEU A 35 -13.15 9.63 21.93
C LEU A 35 -13.07 8.26 21.23
N CYS A 36 -13.85 7.28 21.69
CA CYS A 36 -13.86 5.96 21.07
C CYS A 36 -14.35 6.01 19.61
N VAL A 37 -15.37 6.82 19.31
CA VAL A 37 -15.85 7.03 17.94
C VAL A 37 -14.74 7.55 17.03
N ARG A 38 -13.95 8.53 17.50
CA ARG A 38 -12.81 9.08 16.73
C ARG A 38 -11.70 8.06 16.53
N VAL A 39 -11.37 7.28 17.57
CA VAL A 39 -10.38 6.20 17.52
C VAL A 39 -10.78 5.16 16.47
N ASN A 40 -12.02 4.68 16.53
CA ASN A 40 -12.55 3.69 15.59
C ASN A 40 -12.61 4.25 14.17
N ALA A 41 -13.07 5.50 13.98
CA ALA A 41 -13.11 6.14 12.68
C ALA A 41 -11.71 6.25 12.05
N PHE A 42 -10.70 6.68 12.82
CA PHE A 42 -9.33 6.77 12.34
C PHE A 42 -8.75 5.39 12.03
N ARG A 43 -8.94 4.40 12.91
CA ARG A 43 -8.49 3.01 12.69
C ARG A 43 -9.05 2.44 11.39
N LEU A 44 -10.36 2.60 11.16
CA LEU A 44 -11.03 2.09 9.97
C LEU A 44 -10.64 2.86 8.70
N PHE A 45 -10.46 4.17 8.79
CA PHE A 45 -9.92 4.98 7.71
C PHE A 45 -8.52 4.48 7.31
N SER A 46 -7.62 4.32 8.28
CA SER A 46 -6.25 3.86 8.05
C SER A 46 -6.19 2.46 7.42
N ARG A 47 -7.06 1.54 7.85
CA ARG A 47 -7.19 0.20 7.24
C ARG A 47 -7.61 0.24 5.78
N ASN A 48 -8.68 0.98 5.46
CA ASN A 48 -9.13 1.17 4.08
C ASN A 48 -8.05 1.85 3.24
N PHE A 49 -7.41 2.88 3.79
CA PHE A 49 -6.33 3.62 3.12
C PHE A 49 -5.16 2.70 2.78
N TYR A 50 -4.74 1.84 3.72
CA TYR A 50 -3.71 0.83 3.50
C TYR A 50 -4.09 -0.15 2.38
N CYS A 51 -5.30 -0.72 2.40
CA CYS A 51 -5.74 -1.66 1.38
C CYS A 51 -5.80 -1.02 -0.02
N PHE A 52 -6.42 0.16 -0.13
CA PHE A 52 -6.52 0.87 -1.41
C PHE A 52 -5.16 1.37 -1.92
N THR A 53 -4.23 1.73 -1.03
CA THR A 53 -2.84 2.04 -1.40
C THR A 53 -2.18 0.83 -2.04
N ASN A 54 -2.29 -0.35 -1.43
CA ASN A 54 -1.76 -1.59 -1.98
C ASN A 54 -2.38 -1.98 -3.32
N LEU A 55 -3.68 -1.75 -3.52
CA LEU A 55 -4.34 -1.92 -4.82
C LEU A 55 -3.83 -0.93 -5.87
N ALA A 56 -3.65 0.34 -5.52
CA ALA A 56 -3.09 1.36 -6.41
C ALA A 56 -1.67 0.98 -6.88
N ILE A 57 -0.86 0.43 -5.98
CA ILE A 57 0.50 -0.06 -6.30
C ILE A 57 0.44 -1.26 -7.23
N CYS A 58 -0.44 -2.22 -6.95
CA CYS A 58 -0.64 -3.36 -7.84
C CYS A 58 -1.00 -2.91 -9.27
N PHE A 59 -1.89 -1.92 -9.39
CA PHE A 59 -2.25 -1.35 -10.69
C PHE A 59 -1.07 -0.62 -11.37
N HIS A 60 -0.27 0.12 -10.60
CA HIS A 60 0.92 0.80 -11.10
C HIS A 60 2.01 -0.19 -11.57
N LEU A 61 2.27 -1.24 -10.79
CA LEU A 61 3.21 -2.30 -11.14
C LEU A 61 2.75 -3.08 -12.36
N TYR A 62 1.45 -3.42 -12.42
CA TYR A 62 0.86 -4.06 -13.59
C TYR A 62 1.08 -3.23 -14.86
N ARG A 63 0.76 -1.93 -14.81
CA ARG A 63 0.97 -1.04 -15.95
C ARG A 63 2.45 -0.97 -16.36
N THR A 64 3.34 -0.84 -15.40
CA THR A 64 4.77 -0.65 -15.68
C THR A 64 5.44 -1.93 -16.17
N LEU A 65 5.17 -3.08 -15.54
CA LEU A 65 5.86 -4.34 -15.79
C LEU A 65 5.16 -5.22 -16.83
N VAL A 66 3.82 -5.20 -16.88
CA VAL A 66 3.05 -6.06 -17.79
C VAL A 66 2.70 -5.33 -19.07
N LYS A 67 2.21 -4.09 -18.98
CA LYS A 67 1.88 -3.28 -20.16
C LYS A 67 3.08 -2.52 -20.73
N LEU A 68 4.25 -2.63 -20.10
CA LEU A 68 5.47 -1.90 -20.45
C LEU A 68 5.25 -0.38 -20.60
N ARG A 69 4.21 0.17 -19.95
CA ARG A 69 3.79 1.57 -20.15
C ARG A 69 4.18 2.40 -18.96
N GLN A 70 4.89 3.49 -19.21
CA GLN A 70 5.31 4.37 -18.13
C GLN A 70 4.12 5.08 -17.46
N PRO A 71 4.22 5.35 -16.14
CA PRO A 71 3.23 6.13 -15.43
C PRO A 71 3.42 7.62 -15.71
N ASN A 72 2.39 8.27 -16.27
CA ASN A 72 2.39 9.72 -16.45
C ASN A 72 1.85 10.37 -15.17
N PHE A 73 2.28 11.61 -14.87
CA PHE A 73 1.83 12.32 -13.67
C PHE A 73 0.30 12.43 -13.55
N LYS A 74 -0.39 12.68 -14.66
CA LYS A 74 -1.86 12.73 -14.71
C LYS A 74 -2.50 11.40 -14.25
N TYR A 75 -1.90 10.28 -14.67
CA TYR A 75 -2.37 8.95 -14.30
C TYR A 75 -2.09 8.63 -12.82
N GLU A 76 -0.94 9.07 -12.29
CA GLU A 76 -0.66 8.96 -10.86
C GLU A 76 -1.70 9.72 -10.04
N ILE A 77 -1.92 11.02 -10.32
CA ILE A 77 -2.93 11.84 -9.63
C ILE A 77 -4.30 11.19 -9.68
N PHE A 78 -4.70 10.70 -10.85
CA PHE A 78 -5.99 10.02 -11.02
C PHE A 78 -6.11 8.78 -10.12
N THR A 79 -5.08 7.95 -10.08
CA THR A 79 -5.04 6.75 -9.23
C THR A 79 -5.12 7.13 -7.75
N TRP A 80 -4.38 8.16 -7.32
CA TRP A 80 -4.43 8.67 -5.94
C TRP A 80 -5.79 9.23 -5.56
N THR A 81 -6.41 9.98 -6.47
CA THR A 81 -7.73 10.57 -6.26
C THR A 81 -8.79 9.50 -6.10
N ILE A 82 -8.78 8.48 -6.96
CA ILE A 82 -9.70 7.33 -6.85
C ILE A 82 -9.49 6.59 -5.54
N MET A 83 -8.24 6.28 -5.20
CA MET A 83 -7.91 5.58 -3.96
C MET A 83 -8.45 6.33 -2.74
N LEU A 84 -8.19 7.63 -2.64
CA LEU A 84 -8.66 8.46 -1.53
C LEU A 84 -10.19 8.56 -1.50
N ALA A 85 -10.83 8.71 -2.66
CA ALA A 85 -12.29 8.73 -2.77
C ALA A 85 -12.91 7.41 -2.29
N LEU A 86 -12.35 6.26 -2.67
CA LEU A 86 -12.79 4.95 -2.20
C LEU A 86 -12.59 4.80 -0.69
N THR A 87 -11.46 5.23 -0.14
CA THR A 87 -11.24 5.23 1.32
C THR A 87 -12.35 6.00 2.04
N ILE A 88 -12.67 7.22 1.57
CA ILE A 88 -13.71 8.05 2.18
C ILE A 88 -15.09 7.40 2.05
N ILE A 89 -15.44 6.89 0.87
CA ILE A 89 -16.74 6.25 0.62
C ILE A 89 -16.93 5.04 1.57
N PHE A 90 -15.93 4.16 1.68
CA PHE A 90 -16.03 3.00 2.57
C PHE A 90 -16.10 3.41 4.05
N THR A 91 -15.33 4.43 4.47
CA THR A 91 -15.41 4.95 5.83
C THR A 91 -16.79 5.55 6.13
N LEU A 92 -17.43 6.22 5.16
CA LEU A 92 -18.80 6.72 5.30
C LEU A 92 -19.83 5.58 5.37
N ILE A 93 -19.67 4.52 4.58
CA ILE A 93 -20.50 3.32 4.69
C ILE A 93 -20.42 2.77 6.11
N TYR A 94 -19.21 2.64 6.68
CA TYR A 94 -19.01 2.17 8.05
C TYR A 94 -19.65 3.09 9.09
N TYR A 95 -19.59 4.42 8.87
CA TYR A 95 -20.28 5.40 9.71
C TYR A 95 -21.79 5.15 9.73
N PHE A 96 -22.43 5.04 8.56
CA PHE A 96 -23.87 4.80 8.46
C PHE A 96 -24.31 3.44 8.99
N MET A 97 -23.41 2.46 9.04
CA MET A 97 -23.65 1.16 9.67
C MET A 97 -23.50 1.18 11.20
N GLY A 98 -23.10 2.31 11.79
CA GLY A 98 -22.87 2.43 13.24
C GLY A 98 -21.56 1.77 13.71
N ALA A 99 -20.60 1.49 12.82
CA ALA A 99 -19.38 0.76 13.17
C ALA A 99 -18.48 1.48 14.19
N PHE A 100 -18.70 2.77 14.45
CA PHE A 100 -17.84 3.54 15.36
C PHE A 100 -18.34 3.57 16.81
N THR A 101 -19.60 3.22 17.07
CA THR A 101 -20.17 3.23 18.43
C THR A 101 -19.80 2.00 19.24
N GLY A 102 -19.45 0.88 18.59
CA GLY A 102 -18.69 -0.23 19.19
C GLY A 102 -19.44 -1.00 20.28
N LEU A 103 -20.74 -1.24 20.10
CA LEU A 103 -21.59 -1.84 21.13
C LEU A 103 -21.55 -3.38 21.15
N SER A 104 -21.16 -4.05 20.06
CA SER A 104 -21.18 -5.52 19.91
C SER A 104 -20.09 -6.27 20.68
N HIS A 105 -18.92 -5.68 20.92
CA HIS A 105 -17.77 -6.38 21.46
C HIS A 105 -17.62 -6.22 22.98
N PRO A 106 -17.40 -7.31 23.74
CA PRO A 106 -17.42 -7.30 25.21
C PRO A 106 -16.21 -6.62 25.86
N SER A 107 -15.21 -6.17 25.09
CA SER A 107 -14.03 -5.48 25.63
C SER A 107 -13.53 -4.36 24.72
N GLY A 108 -13.36 -3.19 25.34
CA GLY A 108 -12.66 -2.02 24.82
C GLY A 108 -13.30 -1.26 23.66
N CYS A 109 -12.56 -0.27 23.17
CA CYS A 109 -12.92 0.53 22.01
C CYS A 109 -12.55 -0.19 20.71
N ASN A 110 -13.46 -1.02 20.21
CA ASN A 110 -13.31 -1.72 18.93
C ASN A 110 -14.43 -1.33 17.97
N PRO A 111 -14.16 -1.29 16.66
CA PRO A 111 -15.21 -1.03 15.68
C PRO A 111 -16.18 -2.21 15.67
N GLY A 112 -17.46 -1.90 15.57
CA GLY A 112 -18.54 -2.88 15.56
C GLY A 112 -19.90 -2.19 15.58
N ALA A 113 -20.91 -2.86 15.05
CA ALA A 113 -22.26 -2.31 14.95
C ALA A 113 -23.13 -2.73 16.15
N GLU A 114 -24.29 -2.09 16.31
CA GLU A 114 -25.18 -2.37 17.45
C GLU A 114 -25.87 -3.74 17.37
N SER A 115 -26.13 -4.22 16.15
CA SER A 115 -26.77 -5.52 15.91
C SER A 115 -25.78 -6.53 15.34
N HIS A 116 -25.94 -7.80 15.73
CA HIS A 116 -25.13 -8.90 15.22
C HIS A 116 -25.15 -8.99 13.69
N THR A 117 -26.30 -8.68 13.06
CA THR A 117 -26.43 -8.68 11.60
C THR A 117 -25.62 -7.57 10.94
N LEU A 118 -25.68 -6.34 11.46
CA LEU A 118 -24.88 -5.23 10.92
C LEU A 118 -23.39 -5.45 11.15
N ASP A 119 -23.02 -6.03 12.28
CA ASP A 119 -21.64 -6.36 12.63
C ASP A 119 -21.07 -7.44 11.69
N ALA A 120 -21.88 -8.45 11.35
CA ALA A 120 -21.52 -9.47 10.36
C ALA A 120 -21.39 -8.88 8.95
N ILE A 121 -22.30 -7.97 8.52
CA ILE A 121 -22.20 -7.31 7.21
C ILE A 121 -20.95 -6.43 7.15
N PHE A 122 -20.68 -5.66 8.21
CA PHE A 122 -19.50 -4.81 8.34
C PHE A 122 -18.22 -5.63 8.22
N SER A 123 -18.12 -6.70 9.02
CA SER A 123 -16.98 -7.62 8.99
C SER A 123 -16.83 -8.32 7.64
N CYS A 124 -17.94 -8.62 6.96
CA CYS A 124 -17.95 -9.20 5.62
C CYS A 124 -17.35 -8.23 4.58
N ILE A 125 -17.76 -6.96 4.60
CA ILE A 125 -17.22 -5.94 3.69
C ILE A 125 -15.70 -5.81 3.88
N GLN A 126 -15.23 -5.73 5.13
CA GLN A 126 -13.80 -5.66 5.42
C GLN A 126 -13.04 -6.91 4.97
N ALA A 127 -13.59 -8.10 5.25
CA ALA A 127 -12.99 -9.35 4.81
C ALA A 127 -12.86 -9.38 3.29
N LEU A 128 -13.88 -8.95 2.55
CA LEU A 128 -13.86 -8.89 1.09
C LEU A 128 -12.81 -7.91 0.56
N VAL A 129 -12.69 -6.72 1.15
CA VAL A 129 -11.64 -5.74 0.78
C VAL A 129 -10.25 -6.32 1.00
N ASN A 130 -10.03 -6.99 2.14
CA ASN A 130 -8.74 -7.62 2.45
C ASN A 130 -8.42 -8.77 1.49
N ILE A 131 -9.38 -9.67 1.25
CA ILE A 131 -9.23 -10.79 0.31
C ILE A 131 -8.95 -10.26 -1.10
N PHE A 132 -9.71 -9.28 -1.56
CA PHE A 132 -9.53 -8.68 -2.89
C PHE A 132 -8.14 -8.05 -3.03
N THR A 133 -7.66 -7.39 -1.97
CA THR A 133 -6.30 -6.83 -1.92
C THR A 133 -5.24 -7.92 -1.98
N VAL A 134 -5.36 -8.98 -1.18
CA VAL A 134 -4.43 -10.12 -1.19
C VAL A 134 -4.39 -10.81 -2.56
N ILE A 135 -5.55 -11.09 -3.15
CA ILE A 135 -5.64 -11.71 -4.48
C ILE A 135 -4.99 -10.82 -5.53
N SER A 136 -5.26 -9.51 -5.51
CA SER A 136 -4.66 -8.55 -6.45
C SER A 136 -3.13 -8.53 -6.32
N CYS A 137 -2.61 -8.44 -5.10
CA CYS A 137 -1.17 -8.49 -4.82
C CYS A 137 -0.53 -9.79 -5.32
N LEU A 138 -1.19 -10.93 -5.08
CA LEU A 138 -0.72 -12.25 -5.51
C LEU A 138 -0.69 -12.35 -7.04
N THR A 139 -1.79 -11.98 -7.71
CA THR A 139 -1.90 -12.00 -9.16
C THR A 139 -0.84 -11.11 -9.81
N ILE A 140 -0.65 -9.87 -9.33
CA ILE A 140 0.36 -8.96 -9.87
C ILE A 140 1.78 -9.47 -9.61
N SER A 141 2.04 -10.08 -8.45
CA SER A 141 3.34 -10.68 -8.15
C SER A 141 3.67 -11.83 -9.10
N ILE A 142 2.70 -12.71 -9.39
CA ILE A 142 2.89 -13.86 -10.31
C ILE A 142 3.06 -13.37 -11.74
N ILE A 143 2.13 -12.55 -12.25
CA ILE A 143 2.16 -12.06 -13.63
C ILE A 143 3.39 -11.17 -13.85
N GLY A 144 3.70 -10.29 -12.90
CA GLY A 144 4.85 -9.40 -12.98
C GLY A 144 6.17 -10.16 -13.03
N ARG A 145 6.35 -11.21 -12.22
CA ARG A 145 7.56 -12.05 -12.27
C ARG A 145 7.71 -12.79 -13.60
N ARG A 146 6.61 -13.33 -14.15
CA ARG A 146 6.63 -14.00 -15.46
C ARG A 146 7.00 -13.05 -16.60
N ASN A 147 6.48 -11.82 -16.56
CA ASN A 147 6.72 -10.82 -17.60
C ASN A 147 8.00 -10.01 -17.42
N LEU A 148 8.70 -10.15 -16.29
CA LEU A 148 9.90 -9.37 -15.97
C LEU A 148 11.00 -9.58 -17.02
N SER A 149 11.22 -10.83 -17.45
CA SER A 149 12.24 -11.12 -18.47
C SER A 149 11.93 -10.42 -19.79
N ASN A 150 10.65 -10.39 -20.19
CA ASN A 150 10.23 -9.72 -21.42
C ASN A 150 10.39 -8.19 -21.29
N TRP A 151 9.98 -7.61 -20.16
CA TRP A 151 10.15 -6.18 -19.88
C TRP A 151 11.62 -5.77 -19.96
N ILE A 152 12.52 -6.52 -19.31
CA ILE A 152 13.96 -6.25 -19.32
C ILE A 152 14.50 -6.26 -20.76
N THR A 153 14.18 -7.30 -21.54
CA THR A 153 14.70 -7.45 -22.90
C THR A 153 14.21 -6.34 -23.81
N THR A 154 12.91 -6.04 -23.81
CA THR A 154 12.33 -4.98 -24.65
C THR A 154 12.89 -3.60 -24.30
N TYR A 155 13.02 -3.30 -22.99
CA TYR A 155 13.56 -2.02 -22.55
C TYR A 155 15.06 -1.89 -22.83
N ALA A 156 15.83 -2.97 -22.69
CA ALA A 156 17.24 -2.97 -23.04
C ALA A 156 17.46 -2.76 -24.56
N SER A 157 16.63 -3.38 -25.41
CA SER A 157 16.73 -3.22 -26.87
C SER A 157 16.38 -1.81 -27.34
N SER A 158 15.43 -1.12 -26.69
CA SER A 158 15.12 0.27 -27.07
C SER A 158 16.25 1.26 -26.71
N ARG A 159 17.14 0.88 -25.79
CA ARG A 159 18.26 1.71 -25.30
C ARG A 159 19.63 1.38 -25.88
N GLU A 160 19.75 0.29 -26.64
CA GLU A 160 21.01 -0.11 -27.27
C GLU A 160 21.55 0.99 -28.22
N ASN A 161 20.68 1.87 -28.71
CA ASN A 161 21.04 3.03 -29.52
C ASN A 161 21.71 4.19 -28.73
N GLU A 162 21.68 4.19 -27.39
CA GLU A 162 22.21 5.28 -26.55
C GLU A 162 23.63 5.03 -25.99
N GLY A 163 24.29 3.93 -26.37
CA GLY A 163 25.70 3.68 -26.01
C GLY A 163 25.96 3.31 -24.54
N GLN A 164 24.92 3.04 -23.73
CA GLN A 164 25.07 2.50 -22.38
C GLN A 164 25.41 1.00 -22.41
N CYS A 165 26.24 0.55 -21.46
CA CYS A 165 26.57 -0.87 -21.29
C CYS A 165 25.31 -1.68 -20.93
N ARG A 166 24.77 -2.40 -21.91
CA ARG A 166 23.50 -3.16 -21.87
C ARG A 166 23.38 -4.08 -20.65
N GLU A 167 24.46 -4.76 -20.27
CA GLU A 167 24.47 -5.70 -19.14
C GLU A 167 24.26 -4.99 -17.79
N GLN A 168 24.88 -3.83 -17.60
CA GLN A 168 24.71 -3.07 -16.36
C GLN A 168 23.26 -2.58 -16.22
N PHE A 169 22.67 -2.09 -17.32
CA PHE A 169 21.28 -1.64 -17.34
C PHE A 169 20.30 -2.79 -17.02
N ILE A 170 20.51 -3.97 -17.61
CA ILE A 170 19.71 -5.17 -17.34
C ILE A 170 19.75 -5.55 -15.85
N ASN A 171 20.95 -5.57 -15.26
CA ASN A 171 21.13 -5.93 -13.86
C ASN A 171 20.49 -4.91 -12.91
N GLU A 172 20.61 -3.61 -13.20
CA GLU A 172 19.98 -2.56 -12.40
C GLU A 172 18.45 -2.58 -12.52
N GLY A 173 17.92 -2.75 -13.73
CA GLY A 173 16.48 -2.84 -13.98
C GLY A 173 15.84 -4.04 -13.28
N LYS A 174 16.49 -5.21 -13.35
CA LYS A 174 16.06 -6.42 -12.63
C LYS A 174 16.01 -6.17 -11.12
N LYS A 175 17.06 -5.57 -10.56
CA LYS A 175 17.14 -5.26 -9.13
C LYS A 175 16.04 -4.30 -8.69
N ILE A 176 15.74 -3.26 -9.47
CA ILE A 176 14.67 -2.30 -9.18
C ILE A 176 13.29 -2.98 -9.23
N ALA A 177 13.04 -3.83 -10.23
CA ALA A 177 11.79 -4.53 -10.36
C ALA A 177 11.58 -5.57 -9.24
N GLU A 178 12.60 -6.36 -8.92
CA GLU A 178 12.57 -7.33 -7.81
C GLU A 178 12.25 -6.67 -6.47
N ARG A 179 12.83 -5.50 -6.20
CA ARG A 179 12.53 -4.70 -5.00
C ARG A 179 11.10 -4.19 -4.99
N SER A 180 10.57 -3.82 -6.16
CA SER A 180 9.18 -3.35 -6.27
C SER A 180 8.16 -4.44 -5.93
N PHE A 181 8.52 -5.73 -6.04
CA PHE A 181 7.69 -6.86 -5.60
C PHE A 181 7.70 -7.09 -4.09
N LEU A 182 8.61 -6.46 -3.33
CA LEU A 182 8.61 -6.59 -1.86
C LEU A 182 7.36 -5.97 -1.23
N TYR A 183 6.78 -4.92 -1.84
CA TYR A 183 5.60 -4.25 -1.28
C TYR A 183 4.33 -5.11 -1.39
N PRO A 184 3.95 -5.66 -2.57
CA PRO A 184 2.85 -6.63 -2.64
C PRO A 184 3.11 -7.88 -1.79
N LEU A 185 4.37 -8.32 -1.69
CA LEU A 185 4.74 -9.48 -0.87
C LEU A 185 4.48 -9.25 0.61
N SER A 186 4.82 -8.06 1.14
CA SER A 186 4.49 -7.67 2.51
C SER A 186 2.98 -7.83 2.76
N THR A 187 2.15 -7.25 1.89
CA THR A 187 0.69 -7.33 1.98
C THR A 187 0.15 -8.77 1.93
N ILE A 188 0.73 -9.63 1.08
CA ILE A 188 0.35 -11.05 0.99
C ILE A 188 0.66 -11.79 2.29
N LEU A 189 1.70 -11.39 3.03
CA LEU A 189 2.03 -12.02 4.31
C LEU A 189 1.18 -11.50 5.46
N THR A 190 0.79 -10.22 5.42
CA THR A 190 0.21 -9.54 6.59
C THR A 190 -1.31 -9.56 6.63
N LEU A 191 -1.98 -9.32 5.50
CA LEU A 191 -3.46 -9.27 5.45
C LEU A 191 -4.20 -10.61 5.63
N PRO A 192 -3.66 -11.81 5.30
CA PRO A 192 -4.44 -13.04 5.42
C PRO A 192 -4.95 -13.34 6.83
N PHE A 193 -4.16 -13.03 7.87
CA PHE A 193 -4.57 -13.27 9.26
C PHE A 193 -5.76 -12.39 9.65
N GLU A 194 -5.75 -11.12 9.24
CA GLU A 194 -6.89 -10.22 9.45
C GLU A 194 -8.12 -10.68 8.65
N ALA A 195 -7.93 -11.08 7.39
CA ALA A 195 -9.02 -11.60 6.57
C ALA A 195 -9.66 -12.87 7.19
N ILE A 196 -8.85 -13.83 7.65
CA ILE A 196 -9.33 -15.05 8.32
C ILE A 196 -10.08 -14.69 9.60
N PHE A 197 -9.55 -13.78 10.41
CA PHE A 197 -10.22 -13.32 11.63
C PHE A 197 -11.59 -12.71 11.34
N LEU A 198 -11.69 -11.83 10.35
CA LEU A 198 -12.95 -11.20 9.95
C LEU A 198 -13.96 -12.22 9.38
N ILE A 199 -13.51 -13.21 8.59
CA ILE A 199 -14.37 -14.30 8.12
C ILE A 199 -14.95 -15.10 9.29
N LEU A 200 -14.14 -15.39 10.31
CA LEU A 200 -14.63 -16.10 11.49
C LEU A 200 -15.67 -15.28 12.27
N ILE A 201 -15.50 -13.96 12.36
CA ILE A 201 -16.53 -13.06 12.92
C ILE A 201 -17.83 -13.16 12.12
N VAL A 202 -17.76 -13.15 10.78
CA VAL A 202 -18.94 -13.35 9.91
C VAL A 202 -19.63 -14.69 10.20
N CYS A 203 -18.87 -15.74 10.51
CA CYS A 203 -19.38 -17.04 10.92
C CYS A 203 -19.88 -17.09 12.39
N GLY A 204 -19.92 -15.96 13.10
CA GLY A 204 -20.34 -15.89 14.51
C GLY A 204 -19.31 -16.43 15.50
N LYS A 205 -18.04 -16.58 15.09
CA LYS A 205 -16.95 -17.09 15.94
C LYS A 205 -15.89 -16.01 16.19
N PHE A 206 -15.88 -15.49 17.40
CA PHE A 206 -14.80 -14.62 17.86
C PHE A 206 -13.64 -15.46 18.40
N VAL A 207 -12.47 -15.38 17.76
CA VAL A 207 -11.25 -16.13 18.15
C VAL A 207 -10.16 -15.14 18.57
N PRO A 208 -10.08 -14.76 19.87
CA PRO A 208 -9.12 -13.77 20.35
C PRO A 208 -7.66 -14.14 20.04
N GLN A 209 -7.34 -15.43 19.95
CA GLN A 209 -6.00 -15.93 19.69
C GLN A 209 -5.46 -15.48 18.32
N LEU A 210 -6.32 -15.16 17.36
CA LEU A 210 -5.92 -14.63 16.05
C LEU A 210 -5.52 -13.15 16.09
N THR A 211 -5.85 -12.42 17.16
CA THR A 211 -5.43 -11.01 17.30
C THR A 211 -3.92 -10.89 17.50
N ILE A 212 -3.27 -11.88 18.12
CA ILE A 212 -1.82 -11.93 18.32
C ILE A 212 -1.06 -12.00 16.98
N PRO A 213 -1.29 -13.02 16.11
CA PRO A 213 -0.62 -13.06 14.83
C PRO A 213 -0.99 -11.84 13.97
N MET A 214 -2.24 -11.37 13.99
CA MET A 214 -2.63 -10.15 13.28
C MET A 214 -1.78 -8.94 13.69
N ALA A 215 -1.58 -8.72 15.00
CA ALA A 215 -0.76 -7.62 15.51
C ALA A 215 0.73 -7.81 15.14
N ILE A 216 1.27 -9.02 15.26
CA ILE A 216 2.68 -9.32 14.91
C ILE A 216 2.93 -9.06 13.43
N PHE A 217 2.07 -9.60 12.54
CA PHE A 217 2.22 -9.44 11.11
C PHE A 217 1.95 -8.01 10.66
N SER A 218 0.98 -7.32 11.27
CA SER A 218 0.79 -5.88 11.04
C SER A 218 2.05 -5.11 11.42
N GLY A 219 2.65 -5.34 12.61
CA GLY A 219 3.91 -4.71 12.98
C GLY A 219 5.07 -5.04 12.05
N LEU A 220 5.13 -6.29 11.57
CA LEU A 220 6.15 -6.74 10.61
C LEU A 220 6.03 -6.02 9.27
N SER A 221 4.83 -5.61 8.82
CA SER A 221 4.64 -4.84 7.58
C SER A 221 5.49 -3.57 7.59
N GLY A 222 5.49 -2.84 8.71
CA GLY A 222 6.24 -1.59 8.88
C GLY A 222 7.74 -1.81 8.82
N VAL A 223 8.22 -2.88 9.46
CA VAL A 223 9.64 -3.26 9.41
C VAL A 223 10.06 -3.62 7.98
N LEU A 224 9.24 -4.40 7.26
CA LEU A 224 9.51 -4.77 5.87
C LEU A 224 9.51 -3.54 4.96
N THR A 225 8.58 -2.61 5.15
CA THR A 225 8.54 -1.35 4.40
C THR A 225 9.74 -0.46 4.71
N PHE A 226 10.16 -0.38 5.96
CA PHE A 226 11.38 0.33 6.34
C PHE A 226 12.62 -0.27 5.69
N ILE A 227 12.76 -1.60 5.70
CA ILE A 227 13.87 -2.31 5.03
C ILE A 227 13.84 -2.03 3.53
N ALA A 228 12.66 -2.11 2.90
CA ALA A 228 12.52 -1.80 1.47
C ALA A 228 12.96 -0.36 1.16
N PHE A 229 12.59 0.60 2.02
CA PHE A 229 12.96 2.00 1.89
C PHE A 229 14.45 2.25 2.06
N ALA A 230 15.09 1.59 3.04
CA ALA A 230 16.52 1.70 3.33
C ALA A 230 17.42 1.06 2.25
N ILE A 231 16.85 0.21 1.38
CA ILE A 231 17.58 -0.47 0.30
C ILE A 231 17.30 0.20 -1.06
N ASP A 232 16.31 1.10 -1.15
CA ASP A 232 15.92 1.76 -2.40
C ASP A 232 16.88 2.91 -2.77
N PRO A 233 17.64 2.79 -3.89
CA PRO A 233 18.56 3.82 -4.34
C PRO A 233 17.83 5.12 -4.74
N SER A 234 16.57 5.03 -5.17
CA SER A 234 15.76 6.20 -5.53
C SER A 234 15.51 7.07 -4.30
N THR A 235 15.23 6.41 -3.17
CA THR A 235 15.10 7.05 -1.86
C THR A 235 16.43 7.69 -1.45
N HIS A 236 17.54 6.96 -1.55
CA HIS A 236 18.86 7.49 -1.19
C HIS A 236 19.26 8.71 -2.03
N SER A 237 18.98 8.67 -3.34
CA SER A 237 19.22 9.80 -4.24
C SER A 237 18.37 11.01 -3.83
N ALA A 238 17.08 10.79 -3.58
CA ALA A 238 16.17 11.85 -3.16
C ALA A 238 16.61 12.51 -1.84
N PHE A 239 17.02 11.72 -0.84
CA PHE A 239 17.55 12.24 0.42
C PHE A 239 18.83 13.03 0.22
N LYS A 240 19.75 12.53 -0.61
CA LYS A 240 21.01 13.20 -0.92
C LYS A 240 20.77 14.55 -1.59
N ASP A 241 19.83 14.61 -2.53
CA ASP A 241 19.50 15.84 -3.25
C ASP A 241 18.78 16.83 -2.34
N ALA A 242 17.83 16.37 -1.51
CA ALA A 242 17.20 17.18 -0.48
C ALA A 242 18.22 17.76 0.52
N TYR A 243 19.15 16.93 0.99
CA TYR A 243 20.22 17.35 1.91
C TYR A 243 21.13 18.41 1.29
N ARG A 244 21.50 18.24 0.02
CA ARG A 244 22.31 19.22 -0.71
C ARG A 244 21.61 20.57 -0.89
N ASN A 245 20.31 20.53 -1.20
CA ASN A 245 19.49 21.74 -1.34
C ASN A 245 19.38 22.47 0.01
N LEU A 246 19.18 21.75 1.11
CA LEU A 246 19.15 22.34 2.46
C LEU A 246 20.48 22.97 2.87
N ARG A 247 21.61 22.38 2.45
CA ARG A 247 22.95 22.88 2.77
C ARG A 247 23.45 23.98 1.84
N GLY A 248 22.61 24.47 0.92
CA GLY A 248 22.94 25.56 0.00
C GLY A 248 24.12 25.26 -0.95
N THR A 249 24.49 23.99 -1.13
CA THR A 249 25.68 23.59 -1.91
C THR A 249 25.36 23.38 -3.40
N SER A 250 24.25 23.94 -3.88
CA SER A 250 23.73 23.71 -5.22
C SER A 250 24.59 24.39 -6.29
N LYS A 251 25.61 23.69 -6.77
CA LYS A 251 25.90 23.74 -8.21
C LYS A 251 24.81 22.91 -8.89
N PRO A 252 24.01 23.47 -9.81
CA PRO A 252 23.07 22.68 -10.58
C PRO A 252 23.88 21.63 -11.33
N LYS A 253 23.77 20.37 -10.95
CA LYS A 253 24.02 19.32 -11.93
C LYS A 253 22.93 19.49 -12.98
N PRO A 254 23.24 19.48 -14.28
CA PRO A 254 22.20 19.41 -15.29
C PRO A 254 21.30 18.26 -14.85
N GLN A 255 20.03 18.58 -14.61
CA GLN A 255 19.02 17.54 -14.51
C GLN A 255 19.24 16.72 -15.76
N GLN A 256 19.66 15.47 -15.59
CA GLN A 256 19.43 14.45 -16.58
C GLN A 256 17.91 14.26 -16.53
N SER A 257 17.21 15.25 -17.09
CA SER A 257 15.83 15.18 -17.48
C SER A 257 15.86 14.05 -18.49
N TYR A 258 15.59 12.85 -18.01
CA TYR A 258 15.13 11.78 -18.85
C TYR A 258 13.84 12.30 -19.49
N ASN A 259 13.98 12.95 -20.64
CA ASN A 259 12.89 13.45 -21.45
C ASN A 259 12.33 12.26 -22.23
N ILE A 260 11.76 11.31 -21.50
CA ILE A 260 11.31 10.01 -22.02
C ILE A 260 10.18 10.20 -23.05
N ASP A 261 9.47 11.32 -22.99
CA ASP A 261 8.40 11.66 -23.94
C ASP A 261 8.94 11.99 -25.36
N GLU A 262 10.20 12.39 -25.53
CA GLU A 262 10.80 12.58 -26.86
C GLU A 262 11.35 11.27 -27.45
N ASP A 263 11.96 10.41 -26.62
CA ASP A 263 12.48 9.11 -27.10
C ASP A 263 11.37 8.11 -27.44
N PHE A 264 10.16 8.26 -26.88
CA PHE A 264 9.02 7.37 -27.18
C PHE A 264 8.18 7.81 -28.38
N LYS A 265 8.28 9.05 -28.87
CA LYS A 265 7.65 9.43 -30.15
C LYS A 265 8.31 8.76 -31.36
N ALA A 266 9.49 8.16 -31.17
CA ALA A 266 10.23 7.45 -32.21
C ALA A 266 9.88 5.95 -32.32
N ILE A 267 8.95 5.44 -31.52
CA ILE A 267 8.50 4.04 -31.58
C ILE A 267 7.11 4.01 -32.24
N PRO A 268 6.97 3.44 -33.46
CA PRO A 268 5.67 3.30 -34.12
C PRO A 268 4.73 2.32 -33.42
#